data_AF-A0A953B5T7-F1
#
_entry.id   AF-A0A953B5T7-F1
#
_cell.length_a   1.000
_cell.length_b   1.000
_cell.length_c   1.000
_cell.angle_alpha   90.00
_cell.angle_beta   90.00
_cell.angle_gamma   90.00
#
_symmetry.space_group_name_H-M   'P 1'
#
loop_
_entity.id
_entity.type
_entity.pdbx_description
1 polymer ?
#
loop_
_entity_poly.entity_id
_entity_poly.type
_entity_poly.pdbx_seq_one_letter_code
_entity_poly.pdbx_strand_id
1 'polypeptide(L)'
;RLAKPERYEPVRTRALLRLLAEAEARRRGIEASPAALRSALSRLRESHGLYTRAALESWVARSGLDARGLHRLVEAQTLAEAALADASGLDRHLLDELRLDGSYERFAERARRKREMLADADGCAGGQAGADPVENRLWFFERRLGRPMPDDVAAFARALGFASLADFDSSIRRERLYLNADEDREGRAEPLP
;
A
#
# COMPACT_ATOMS: atom_id res chain seq x y z
N ARG A 1 15.82 20.16 24.06
CA ARG A 1 14.97 20.97 23.15
C ARG A 1 15.91 21.52 22.09
N LEU A 2 15.87 21.21 20.79
CA LEU A 2 14.78 20.83 19.89
C LEU A 2 15.29 19.73 18.95
N ALA A 3 14.61 18.58 18.92
CA ALA A 3 14.71 17.72 17.73
C ALA A 3 14.19 18.55 16.54
N LYS A 4 14.89 18.49 15.40
CA LYS A 4 14.55 19.22 14.17
C LYS A 4 13.02 19.27 13.99
N PRO A 5 12.37 20.45 14.04
CA PRO A 5 10.90 20.57 13.99
C PRO A 5 10.29 19.83 12.78
N GLU A 6 11.02 19.83 11.68
CA GLU A 6 10.69 19.13 10.43
C GLU A 6 10.59 17.61 10.58
N ARG A 7 11.30 16.99 11.54
CA ARG A 7 11.15 15.57 11.87
C ARG A 7 10.00 15.30 12.84
N TYR A 8 9.53 16.33 13.53
CA TYR A 8 8.48 16.20 14.53
C TYR A 8 7.08 16.30 13.92
N GLU A 9 6.87 17.16 12.94
CA GLU A 9 5.55 17.34 12.32
C GLU A 9 4.98 16.04 11.70
N PRO A 10 5.73 15.24 10.91
CA PRO A 10 5.23 13.95 10.43
C PRO A 10 4.91 12.96 11.54
N VAL A 11 5.60 13.04 12.68
CA VAL A 11 5.31 12.18 13.85
C VAL A 11 4.05 12.68 14.56
N ARG A 12 3.88 13.99 14.70
CA ARG A 12 2.72 14.64 15.31
C ARG A 12 1.44 14.37 14.52
N THR A 13 1.47 14.54 13.20
CA THR A 13 0.34 14.24 12.33
C THR A 13 -0.04 12.76 12.42
N ARG A 14 0.93 11.83 12.35
CA ARG A 14 0.65 10.40 12.53
C ARG A 14 0.08 10.07 13.91
N ALA A 15 0.57 10.71 14.97
CA ALA A 15 0.05 10.52 16.32
C ALA A 15 -1.40 11.04 16.45
N LEU A 16 -1.71 12.20 15.87
CA LEU A 16 -3.06 12.75 15.83
C LEU A 16 -4.02 11.85 15.03
N LEU A 17 -3.61 11.40 13.84
CA LEU A 17 -4.42 10.48 13.02
C LEU A 17 -4.72 9.18 13.77
N ARG A 18 -3.72 8.61 14.46
CA ARG A 18 -3.94 7.42 15.30
C ARG A 18 -4.92 7.68 16.44
N LEU A 19 -4.76 8.81 17.14
CA LEU A 19 -5.68 9.21 18.21
C LEU A 19 -7.13 9.34 17.71
N LEU A 20 -7.33 9.99 16.56
CA LEU A 20 -8.65 10.18 15.96
C LEU A 20 -9.24 8.85 15.46
N ALA A 21 -8.43 8.01 14.82
CA ALA A 21 -8.88 6.70 14.33
C ALA A 21 -9.28 5.77 15.48
N GLU A 22 -8.53 5.77 16.59
CA GLU A 22 -8.92 5.05 17.81
C GLU A 22 -10.23 5.57 18.41
N ALA A 23 -10.38 6.91 18.51
CA ALA A 23 -11.60 7.52 19.03
C ALA A 23 -12.82 7.15 18.16
N GLU A 24 -12.64 7.16 16.83
CA GLU A 24 -13.66 6.78 15.88
C GLU A 24 -14.03 5.29 15.96
N ALA A 25 -13.03 4.41 16.05
CA ALA A 25 -13.25 2.98 16.23
C ALA A 25 -14.08 2.72 17.50
N ARG A 26 -13.72 3.34 18.62
CA ARG A 26 -14.51 3.25 19.88
C ARG A 26 -15.92 3.80 19.71
N ARG A 27 -16.09 4.95 19.04
CA ARG A 27 -17.40 5.56 18.79
C ARG A 27 -18.32 4.64 17.98
N ARG A 28 -17.75 3.88 17.05
CA ARG A 28 -18.47 2.88 16.23
C ARG A 28 -18.64 1.51 16.91
N GLY A 29 -18.08 1.32 18.11
CA GLY A 29 -18.09 0.03 18.79
C GLY A 29 -17.23 -1.04 18.10
N ILE A 30 -16.21 -0.62 17.34
CA ILE A 30 -15.25 -1.53 16.72
C ILE A 30 -14.28 -2.02 17.80
N GLU A 31 -14.21 -3.33 17.98
CA GLU A 31 -13.27 -3.98 18.89
C GLU A 31 -12.19 -4.76 18.12
N ALA A 32 -10.97 -4.72 18.62
CA ALA A 32 -9.87 -5.47 18.03
C ALA A 32 -10.01 -6.97 18.36
N SER A 33 -10.35 -7.79 17.36
CA SER A 33 -10.42 -9.23 17.57
C SER A 33 -9.04 -9.82 17.93
N PRO A 34 -8.99 -10.92 18.72
CA PRO A 34 -7.72 -11.58 19.03
C PRO A 34 -6.92 -12.00 17.79
N ALA A 35 -7.60 -12.34 16.70
CA ALA A 35 -6.95 -12.68 15.43
C ALA A 35 -6.32 -11.45 14.77
N ALA A 36 -7.01 -10.31 14.78
CA ALA A 36 -6.49 -9.05 14.25
C ALA A 36 -5.26 -8.57 15.04
N LEU A 37 -5.29 -8.65 16.37
CA LEU A 37 -4.15 -8.32 17.23
C LEU A 37 -2.91 -9.19 16.94
N ARG A 38 -3.11 -10.51 16.78
CA ARG A 38 -2.01 -11.43 16.39
C ARG A 38 -1.43 -11.06 15.03
N SER A 39 -2.30 -10.77 14.05
CA SER A 39 -1.88 -10.38 12.71
C SER A 39 -1.09 -9.07 12.71
N ALA A 40 -1.54 -8.07 13.47
CA ALA A 40 -0.84 -6.80 13.65
C ALA A 40 0.52 -6.97 14.34
N LEU A 41 0.61 -7.81 15.38
CA LEU A 41 1.88 -8.13 16.03
C LEU A 41 2.86 -8.85 15.07
N SER A 42 2.37 -9.76 14.23
CA SER A 42 3.19 -10.41 13.21
C SER A 42 3.76 -9.41 12.21
N ARG A 43 2.94 -8.48 11.69
CA ARG A 43 3.41 -7.40 10.80
C ARG A 43 4.44 -6.49 11.48
N LEU A 44 4.21 -6.13 12.74
CA LEU A 44 5.17 -5.35 13.52
C LEU A 44 6.51 -6.09 13.61
N ARG A 45 6.48 -7.39 13.95
CA ARG A 45 7.69 -8.22 14.04
C ARG A 45 8.42 -8.27 12.71
N GLU A 46 7.71 -8.51 11.62
CA GLU A 46 8.28 -8.56 10.27
C GLU A 46 8.94 -7.24 9.88
N SER A 47 8.25 -6.12 10.04
CA SER A 47 8.76 -4.78 9.68
C SER A 47 10.03 -4.36 10.45
N HIS A 48 10.23 -4.93 11.63
CA HIS A 48 11.38 -4.66 12.50
C HIS A 48 12.39 -5.82 12.56
N GLY A 49 12.21 -6.88 11.77
CA GLY A 49 13.09 -8.06 11.79
C GLY A 49 13.11 -8.83 13.12
N LEU A 50 12.02 -8.78 13.89
CA LEU A 50 11.92 -9.35 15.24
C LEU A 50 11.46 -10.81 15.21
N TYR A 51 12.24 -11.70 14.58
CA TYR A 51 11.84 -13.09 14.36
C TYR A 51 11.92 -13.97 15.61
N THR A 52 12.70 -13.58 16.62
CA THR A 52 12.85 -14.33 17.88
C THR A 52 12.11 -13.67 19.04
N ARG A 53 11.88 -14.41 20.12
CA ARG A 53 11.35 -13.86 21.36
C ARG A 53 12.32 -12.84 21.99
N ALA A 54 13.61 -13.19 22.06
CA ALA A 54 14.65 -12.33 22.59
C ALA A 54 14.79 -11.01 21.82
N ALA A 55 14.65 -11.04 20.48
CA ALA A 55 14.68 -9.83 19.66
C ALA A 55 13.51 -8.90 19.97
N LEU A 56 12.30 -9.46 20.12
CA LEU A 56 11.11 -8.69 20.50
C LEU A 56 11.26 -8.08 21.91
N GLU A 57 11.66 -8.88 22.91
CA GLU A 57 11.85 -8.40 24.28
C GLU A 57 12.89 -7.27 24.34
N SER A 58 14.00 -7.43 23.61
CA SER A 58 15.03 -6.39 23.49
C SER A 58 14.51 -5.12 22.83
N TRP A 59 13.71 -5.25 21.77
CA TRP A 59 13.10 -4.10 21.09
C TRP A 59 12.09 -3.38 21.99
N VAL A 60 11.25 -4.12 22.73
CA VAL A 60 10.29 -3.57 23.70
C VAL A 60 11.01 -2.76 24.77
N ALA A 61 12.06 -3.32 25.38
CA ALA A 61 12.86 -2.65 26.40
C ALA A 61 13.55 -1.39 25.85
N ARG A 62 14.20 -1.47 24.68
CA ARG A 62 14.85 -0.30 24.03
C ARG A 62 13.85 0.78 23.64
N SER A 63 12.61 0.40 23.35
CA SER A 63 11.53 1.34 23.00
C SER A 63 10.87 1.96 24.23
N GLY A 64 11.32 1.62 25.45
CA GLY A 64 10.74 2.10 26.70
C GLY A 64 9.34 1.57 26.97
N LEU A 65 9.00 0.42 26.39
CA LEU A 65 7.70 -0.23 26.53
C LEU A 65 7.78 -1.36 27.55
N ASP A 66 6.66 -1.61 28.24
CA ASP A 66 6.38 -2.84 28.95
C ASP A 66 5.38 -3.70 28.15
N ALA A 67 5.02 -4.87 28.67
CA ALA A 67 4.06 -5.76 28.00
C ALA A 67 2.69 -5.07 27.77
N ARG A 68 2.24 -4.25 28.73
CA ARG A 68 0.99 -3.47 28.60
C ARG A 68 1.10 -2.39 27.54
N GLY A 69 2.24 -1.70 27.46
CA GLY A 69 2.55 -0.70 26.46
C GLY A 69 2.61 -1.28 25.05
N LEU A 70 3.23 -2.45 24.88
CA LEU A 70 3.19 -3.18 23.61
C LEU A 70 1.76 -3.55 23.23
N HIS A 71 0.97 -4.09 24.16
CA HIS A 71 -0.43 -4.44 23.89
C HIS A 71 -1.22 -3.21 23.43
N ARG A 72 -1.16 -2.11 24.18
CA ARG A 72 -1.84 -0.86 23.81
C ARG A 72 -1.40 -0.34 22.44
N LEU A 73 -0.12 -0.43 22.12
CA LEU A 73 0.40 0.02 20.81
C LEU A 73 -0.16 -0.83 19.66
N VAL A 74 -0.18 -2.15 19.81
CA VAL A 74 -0.69 -3.08 18.79
C VAL A 74 -2.21 -2.94 18.65
N GLU A 75 -2.92 -2.80 19.76
CA GLU A 75 -4.37 -2.58 19.80
C GLU A 75 -4.76 -1.27 19.13
N ALA A 76 -4.10 -0.17 19.49
CA ALA A 76 -4.25 1.13 18.85
C ALA A 76 -4.07 1.07 17.33
N GLN A 77 -2.99 0.42 16.89
CA GLN A 77 -2.71 0.24 15.47
C GLN A 77 -3.81 -0.59 14.78
N THR A 78 -4.29 -1.65 15.43
CA THR A 78 -5.35 -2.53 14.91
C THR A 78 -6.67 -1.78 14.75
N LEU A 79 -7.06 -0.99 15.75
CA LEU A 79 -8.28 -0.17 15.70
C LEU A 79 -8.19 0.90 14.62
N ALA A 80 -7.02 1.54 14.47
CA ALA A 80 -6.80 2.53 13.43
C ALA A 80 -6.92 1.92 12.02
N GLU A 81 -6.36 0.74 11.80
CA GLU A 81 -6.49 0.00 10.53
C GLU A 81 -7.95 -0.39 10.24
N ALA A 82 -8.69 -0.83 11.26
CA ALA A 82 -10.11 -1.16 11.13
C ALA A 82 -10.96 0.07 10.78
N ALA A 83 -10.71 1.21 11.44
CA ALA A 83 -11.40 2.47 11.14
C ALA A 83 -11.11 2.96 9.71
N LEU A 84 -9.87 2.76 9.23
CA LEU A 84 -9.48 3.11 7.87
C LEU A 84 -10.17 2.21 6.83
N ALA A 85 -10.28 0.91 7.08
CA ALA A 85 -10.95 -0.02 6.17
C ALA A 85 -12.46 0.30 6.00
N ASP A 86 -13.07 0.88 7.02
CA ASP A 86 -14.48 1.30 7.03
C ASP A 86 -14.69 2.79 6.69
N ALA A 87 -13.64 3.47 6.22
CA ALA A 87 -13.69 4.90 5.88
C ALA A 87 -14.34 5.12 4.50
N SER A 88 -15.66 4.93 4.43
CA SER A 88 -16.43 5.35 3.26
C SER A 88 -16.21 6.84 2.97
N GLY A 89 -15.91 7.18 1.70
CA GLY A 89 -15.64 8.56 1.29
C GLY A 89 -14.19 9.02 1.43
N LEU A 90 -13.27 8.16 1.91
CA LEU A 90 -11.84 8.46 1.96
C LEU A 90 -11.28 8.85 0.57
N ASP A 91 -11.79 8.25 -0.50
CA ASP A 91 -11.36 8.54 -1.88
C ASP A 91 -11.42 10.03 -2.21
N ARG A 92 -12.50 10.72 -1.80
CA ARG A 92 -12.63 12.16 -2.04
C ARG A 92 -11.50 12.93 -1.33
N HIS A 93 -11.23 12.58 -0.08
CA HIS A 93 -10.18 13.22 0.70
C HIS A 93 -8.78 12.90 0.17
N LEU A 94 -8.54 11.68 -0.31
CA LEU A 94 -7.28 11.33 -0.99
C LEU A 94 -7.06 12.18 -2.24
N LEU A 95 -8.10 12.41 -3.04
CA LEU A 95 -8.00 13.28 -4.22
C LEU A 95 -7.73 14.73 -3.83
N ASP A 96 -8.32 15.23 -2.75
CA ASP A 96 -8.06 16.58 -2.25
C ASP A 96 -6.61 16.72 -1.75
N GLU A 97 -6.07 15.72 -1.04
CA GLU A 97 -4.65 15.71 -0.63
C GLU A 97 -3.70 15.68 -1.84
N LEU A 98 -3.98 14.86 -2.86
CA LEU A 98 -3.20 14.83 -4.10
C LEU A 98 -3.23 16.18 -4.85
N ARG A 99 -4.33 16.94 -4.73
CA ARG A 99 -4.41 18.29 -5.32
C ARG A 99 -3.58 19.28 -4.53
N LEU A 100 -3.62 19.20 -3.20
CA LEU A 100 -2.85 20.07 -2.32
C LEU A 100 -1.34 19.82 -2.44
N ASP A 101 -0.91 18.58 -2.61
CA ASP A 101 0.50 18.23 -2.78
C ASP A 101 1.02 18.38 -4.23
N GLY A 102 0.12 18.72 -5.18
CA GLY A 102 0.42 18.93 -6.59
C GLY A 102 0.60 17.64 -7.42
N SER A 103 0.52 16.46 -6.82
CA SER A 103 0.70 15.17 -7.52
C SER A 103 -0.52 14.76 -8.35
N TYR A 104 -1.69 15.37 -8.11
CA TYR A 104 -2.93 15.02 -8.79
C TYR A 104 -2.79 15.07 -10.31
N GLU A 105 -2.20 16.14 -10.86
CA GLU A 105 -2.04 16.31 -12.31
C GLU A 105 -1.25 15.14 -12.92
N ARG A 106 -0.09 14.82 -12.35
CA ARG A 106 0.74 13.69 -12.76
C ARG A 106 -0.03 12.37 -12.75
N PHE A 107 -0.79 12.09 -11.69
CA PHE A 107 -1.58 10.86 -11.59
C PHE A 107 -2.76 10.84 -12.57
N ALA A 108 -3.44 11.98 -12.76
CA ALA A 108 -4.56 12.12 -13.67
C ALA A 108 -4.14 11.97 -15.14
N GLU A 109 -3.03 12.59 -15.54
CA GLU A 109 -2.46 12.44 -16.88
C GLU A 109 -2.07 10.99 -17.16
N ARG A 110 -1.33 10.36 -16.24
CA ARG A 110 -0.98 8.93 -16.36
C ARG A 110 -2.23 8.06 -16.51
N ALA A 111 -3.28 8.32 -15.73
CA ALA A 111 -4.53 7.58 -15.80
C ALA A 111 -5.30 7.82 -17.12
N ARG A 112 -5.21 9.01 -17.72
CA ARG A 112 -5.78 9.28 -19.06
C ARG A 112 -5.01 8.55 -20.14
N ARG A 113 -3.68 8.70 -20.19
CA ARG A 113 -2.81 8.01 -21.16
C ARG A 113 -2.99 6.49 -21.10
N LYS A 114 -3.03 5.93 -19.89
CA LYS A 114 -3.25 4.49 -19.70
C LYS A 114 -4.62 4.05 -20.24
N ARG A 115 -5.68 4.85 -20.06
CA ARG A 115 -7.01 4.52 -20.59
C ARG A 115 -7.06 4.60 -22.12
N GLU A 116 -6.50 5.64 -22.71
CA GLU A 116 -6.44 5.82 -24.17
C GLU A 116 -5.69 4.66 -24.83
N MET A 117 -4.51 4.32 -24.30
CA MET A 117 -3.69 3.21 -24.83
C MET A 117 -4.35 1.84 -24.70
N LEU A 118 -5.04 1.58 -23.59
CA LEU A 118 -5.74 0.31 -23.40
C LEU A 118 -7.02 0.23 -24.25
N ALA A 119 -7.70 1.35 -24.51
CA ALA A 119 -8.84 1.39 -25.42
C ALA A 119 -8.41 1.07 -26.87
N ASP A 120 -7.28 1.62 -27.31
CA ASP A 120 -6.70 1.34 -28.64
C ASP A 120 -6.26 -0.13 -28.77
N ALA A 121 -5.73 -0.73 -27.69
CA ALA A 121 -5.28 -2.12 -27.65
C ALA A 121 -6.45 -3.12 -27.59
N ASP A 122 -7.50 -2.83 -26.81
CA ASP A 122 -8.70 -3.68 -26.72
C ASP A 122 -9.47 -3.72 -28.05
N GLY A 123 -9.41 -2.66 -28.87
CA GLY A 123 -9.96 -2.64 -30.23
C GLY A 123 -9.17 -3.46 -31.27
N CYS A 124 -7.90 -3.78 -30.99
CA CYS A 124 -7.01 -4.53 -31.88
C CYS A 124 -6.75 -5.98 -31.42
N ALA A 125 -7.49 -6.48 -30.42
CA ALA A 125 -7.20 -7.74 -29.73
C ALA A 125 -7.51 -9.01 -30.56
N GLY A 126 -6.76 -9.20 -31.64
CA GLY A 126 -6.46 -10.50 -32.23
C GLY A 126 -5.05 -10.93 -31.83
N GLY A 127 -4.92 -11.65 -30.71
CA GLY A 127 -3.89 -12.70 -30.62
C GLY A 127 -2.54 -12.42 -29.95
N GLN A 128 -2.35 -11.42 -29.11
CA GLN A 128 -1.18 -11.43 -28.21
C GLN A 128 -1.51 -12.21 -26.93
N ALA A 129 -1.04 -13.46 -26.89
CA ALA A 129 -1.01 -14.30 -25.70
C ALA A 129 -0.26 -13.55 -24.58
N GLY A 130 -1.03 -12.89 -23.71
CA GLY A 130 -0.48 -12.18 -22.57
C GLY A 130 0.30 -13.15 -21.68
N ALA A 131 1.49 -12.72 -21.24
CA ALA A 131 2.36 -13.48 -20.35
C ALA A 131 1.57 -14.15 -19.19
N ASP A 132 2.05 -15.32 -18.77
CA ASP A 132 1.48 -16.11 -17.66
C ASP A 132 1.22 -15.20 -16.42
N PRO A 133 0.04 -15.29 -15.77
CA PRO A 133 -0.22 -14.63 -14.50
C PRO A 133 0.91 -14.72 -13.48
N VAL A 134 1.63 -15.84 -13.40
CA VAL A 134 2.78 -16.00 -12.47
C VAL A 134 3.95 -15.11 -12.86
N GLU A 135 4.28 -15.06 -14.15
CA GLU A 135 5.37 -14.23 -14.67
C GLU A 135 5.08 -12.74 -14.47
N ASN A 136 3.82 -12.32 -14.68
CA ASN A 136 3.38 -10.95 -14.42
C ASN A 136 3.52 -10.57 -12.95
N ARG A 137 3.19 -11.47 -12.02
CA ARG A 137 3.36 -11.23 -10.58
C ARG A 137 4.84 -11.12 -10.19
N LEU A 138 5.69 -12.02 -10.69
CA LEU A 138 7.14 -11.97 -10.43
C LEU A 138 7.73 -10.65 -10.92
N TRP A 139 7.41 -10.24 -12.15
CA TRP A 139 7.80 -8.93 -12.67
C TRP A 139 7.31 -7.78 -11.76
N PHE A 140 6.05 -7.81 -11.32
CA PHE A 140 5.50 -6.76 -10.48
C PHE A 140 6.17 -6.66 -9.11
N PHE A 141 6.40 -7.79 -8.43
CA PHE A 141 7.03 -7.77 -7.12
C PHE A 141 8.52 -7.46 -7.20
N GLU A 142 9.26 -8.18 -8.04
CA GLU A 142 10.71 -8.13 -8.03
C GLU A 142 11.26 -6.93 -8.81
N ARG A 143 10.72 -6.65 -10.01
CA ARG A 143 11.22 -5.55 -10.85
C ARG A 143 10.54 -4.22 -10.53
N ARG A 144 9.22 -4.22 -10.31
CA ARG A 144 8.48 -2.97 -10.11
C ARG A 144 8.48 -2.49 -8.66
N LEU A 145 8.24 -3.39 -7.70
CA LEU A 145 8.21 -3.05 -6.28
C LEU A 145 9.55 -3.27 -5.56
N GLY A 146 10.51 -3.96 -6.19
CA GLY A 146 11.82 -4.22 -5.59
C GLY A 146 11.77 -5.10 -4.35
N ARG A 147 10.77 -6.00 -4.25
CA ARG A 147 10.53 -6.85 -3.06
C ARG A 147 10.21 -8.29 -3.47
N PRO A 148 10.45 -9.28 -2.60
CA PRO A 148 10.04 -10.65 -2.89
C PRO A 148 8.52 -10.78 -3.00
N MET A 149 8.08 -11.74 -3.81
CA MET A 149 6.67 -12.11 -3.90
C MET A 149 6.19 -12.68 -2.56
N PRO A 150 5.08 -12.17 -1.97
CA PRO A 150 4.52 -12.72 -0.75
C PRO A 150 4.02 -14.16 -0.95
N ASP A 151 4.11 -14.98 0.10
CA ASP A 151 3.59 -16.36 0.09
C ASP A 151 2.08 -16.41 -0.17
N ASP A 152 1.32 -15.45 0.37
CA ASP A 152 -0.11 -15.29 0.11
C ASP A 152 -0.39 -14.00 -0.68
N VAL A 153 -0.32 -14.13 -2.01
CA VAL A 153 -0.61 -13.02 -2.95
C VAL A 153 -2.08 -12.60 -2.88
N ALA A 154 -3.01 -13.49 -2.56
CA ALA A 154 -4.43 -13.16 -2.47
C ALA A 154 -4.75 -12.31 -1.24
N ALA A 155 -4.12 -12.58 -0.09
CA ALA A 155 -4.18 -11.70 1.07
C ALA A 155 -3.57 -10.32 0.76
N PHE A 156 -2.44 -10.29 0.05
CA PHE A 156 -1.82 -9.03 -0.36
C PHE A 156 -2.74 -8.20 -1.29
N ALA A 157 -3.35 -8.83 -2.31
CA ALA A 157 -4.28 -8.17 -3.22
C ALA A 157 -5.49 -7.57 -2.48
N ARG A 158 -6.08 -8.30 -1.54
CA ARG A 158 -7.19 -7.80 -0.71
C ARG A 158 -6.76 -6.63 0.18
N ALA A 159 -5.56 -6.68 0.75
CA ALA A 159 -5.02 -5.58 1.54
C ALA A 159 -4.80 -4.29 0.72
N LEU A 160 -4.60 -4.43 -0.59
CA LEU A 160 -4.54 -3.31 -1.54
C LEU A 160 -5.92 -2.85 -2.04
N GLY A 161 -7.02 -3.49 -1.61
CA GLY A 161 -8.38 -3.14 -2.01
C GLY A 161 -8.89 -3.82 -3.28
N PHE A 162 -8.19 -4.82 -3.83
CA PHE A 162 -8.71 -5.59 -4.95
C PHE A 162 -9.80 -6.57 -4.50
N ALA A 163 -10.90 -6.64 -5.26
CA ALA A 163 -12.01 -7.54 -4.97
C ALA A 163 -11.63 -9.02 -5.14
N SER A 164 -10.72 -9.32 -6.07
CA SER A 164 -10.23 -10.67 -6.32
C SER A 164 -8.78 -10.70 -6.78
N LEU A 165 -8.17 -11.88 -6.71
CA LEU A 165 -6.84 -12.12 -7.29
C LEU A 165 -6.84 -11.91 -8.81
N ALA A 166 -7.95 -12.23 -9.49
CA ALA A 166 -8.09 -12.02 -10.93
C ALA A 166 -8.11 -10.52 -11.30
N ASP A 167 -8.75 -9.66 -10.48
CA ASP A 167 -8.73 -8.21 -10.68
C ASP A 167 -7.32 -7.64 -10.50
N PHE A 168 -6.58 -8.17 -9.52
CA PHE A 168 -5.18 -7.83 -9.31
C PHE A 168 -4.31 -8.26 -10.51
N ASP A 169 -4.46 -9.50 -10.99
CA ASP A 169 -3.72 -10.00 -12.15
C ASP A 169 -4.01 -9.19 -13.42
N SER A 170 -5.29 -8.87 -13.66
CA SER A 170 -5.71 -8.02 -14.77
C SER A 170 -5.08 -6.62 -14.67
N SER A 171 -5.00 -6.06 -13.47
CA SER A 171 -4.40 -4.75 -13.21
C SER A 171 -2.89 -4.75 -13.42
N ILE A 172 -2.18 -5.80 -12.98
CA ILE A 172 -0.75 -6.00 -13.26
C ILE A 172 -0.51 -6.11 -14.76
N ARG A 173 -1.28 -6.95 -15.46
CA ARG A 173 -1.15 -7.13 -16.91
C ARG A 173 -1.30 -5.78 -17.64
N ARG A 174 -2.33 -5.01 -17.29
CA ARG A 174 -2.56 -3.66 -17.84
C ARG A 174 -1.42 -2.70 -17.54
N GLU A 175 -0.81 -2.78 -16.36
CA GLU A 175 0.37 -1.96 -16.02
C GLU A 175 1.60 -2.35 -16.84
N ARG A 176 1.85 -3.66 -17.03
CA ARG A 176 2.96 -4.15 -17.86
C ARG A 176 2.81 -3.75 -19.32
N LEU A 177 1.59 -3.87 -19.87
CA LEU A 177 1.28 -3.41 -21.23
C LEU A 177 1.49 -1.90 -21.39
N TYR A 178 1.03 -1.11 -20.43
CA TYR A 178 1.23 0.33 -20.45
C TYR A 178 2.72 0.70 -20.43
N LEU A 179 3.51 0.12 -19.53
CA LEU A 179 4.95 0.43 -19.43
C LEU A 179 5.73 0.01 -20.68
N ASN A 180 5.47 -1.18 -21.22
CA ASN A 180 6.13 -1.61 -22.46
C ASN A 180 5.82 -0.67 -23.63
N ALA A 181 4.58 -0.22 -23.75
CA ALA A 181 4.17 0.67 -24.84
C ALA A 181 4.61 2.14 -24.63
N ASP A 182 4.82 2.57 -23.39
CA ASP A 182 5.43 3.86 -23.03
C ASP A 182 6.94 3.84 -23.37
N GLU A 183 7.65 2.75 -23.01
CA GLU A 183 9.06 2.51 -23.36
C GLU A 183 9.26 2.43 -24.89
N ASP A 184 8.37 1.74 -25.62
CA ASP A 184 8.41 1.67 -27.10
C ASP A 184 8.13 3.02 -27.79
N ARG A 185 7.43 3.94 -27.11
CA ARG A 185 7.18 5.30 -27.59
C ARG A 185 8.35 6.23 -27.29
N GLU A 186 8.91 6.18 -26.09
CA GLU A 186 10.11 6.93 -25.73
C GLU A 186 11.33 6.48 -26.55
N GLY A 187 11.49 5.17 -26.80
CA GLY A 187 12.53 4.62 -27.66
C GLY A 187 12.35 4.91 -29.16
N ARG A 188 11.14 5.27 -29.59
CA ARG A 188 10.87 5.79 -30.96
C ARG A 188 11.04 7.29 -31.08
N ALA A 189 11.20 8.02 -29.97
CA ALA A 189 11.19 9.48 -29.95
C ALA A 189 12.56 10.14 -30.23
N GLU A 190 13.71 9.45 -30.16
CA GLU A 190 15.01 9.99 -30.64
C GLU A 190 16.04 8.91 -31.02
N PRO A 191 16.98 9.18 -31.96
CA PRO A 191 17.29 10.50 -32.54
C PRO A 191 17.08 10.61 -34.07
N LEU A 192 16.55 11.77 -34.50
CA LEU A 192 16.87 12.34 -35.82
C LEU A 192 18.26 12.99 -35.74
N PRO A 193 19.03 12.98 -36.85
CA PRO A 193 20.44 13.41 -36.90
C PRO A 193 20.65 14.90 -36.64
#